data_AF-A0A059APV1-F1
#
_entry.id   AF-A0A059APV1-F1
#
_cell.length_a   1.000
_cell.length_b   1.000
_cell.length_c   1.000
_cell.angle_alpha   90.00
_cell.angle_beta   90.00
_cell.angle_gamma   90.00
#
_symmetry.space_group_name_H-M   'P 1'
#
loop_
_entity.id
_entity.type
_entity.pdbx_description
1 polymer ?
#
loop_
_entity_poly.entity_id
_entity_poly.type
_entity_poly.pdbx_seq_one_letter_code
_entity_poly.pdbx_strand_id
1 'polypeptide(L)'
;MASASLLKSSPVLDKSEFVKGTQTLRTPSLAAVRYHPTTAPSALVVKASAYADELVKTAKTVASPGRGILAMDESNATCGKRLASIGLENTEANRQAYRTLLVSAPGLGQYISGAILFEETLYQSTTDGRKMVDVLVEQNIVPGIKVDKGLVPLAGSNDESWCQGLDGLASRTAAYYQQGARFAKWRTVVSIPNGPSALAVKEAAWGLARYAAICQDNGLTPIVEPEILLDGEHGIERTFEVALKVWAEVFYYMAENNVLFEGILLKPSMGHSPASRRVHPQAPPPQDPACRSRNHVLVWWAIRGRSNPEPERDEPVPEPMARVLLLR
;
A
#
# COMPACT_ATOMS: atom_id res chain seq x y z
N MET A 1 56.64 44.81 33.71
CA MET A 1 57.63 45.76 33.17
C MET A 1 57.42 45.88 31.67
N ALA A 2 57.49 47.12 31.17
CA ALA A 2 57.34 47.58 29.78
C ALA A 2 58.24 46.80 28.77
N SER A 3 58.05 46.81 27.45
CA SER A 3 57.75 47.97 26.61
C SER A 3 57.29 47.61 25.18
N ALA A 4 56.49 48.54 24.64
CA ALA A 4 56.12 48.88 23.25
C ALA A 4 57.26 48.80 22.20
N SER A 5 57.09 48.83 20.87
CA SER A 5 56.00 48.99 19.89
C SER A 5 56.61 48.78 18.48
N LEU A 6 55.81 48.41 17.46
CA LEU A 6 55.69 49.15 16.18
C LEU A 6 54.72 48.46 15.21
N LEU A 7 53.68 49.23 14.86
CA LEU A 7 52.61 48.94 13.92
C LEU A 7 53.04 49.18 12.46
N LYS A 8 52.48 48.40 11.54
CA LYS A 8 52.21 48.85 10.16
C LYS A 8 50.81 48.40 9.75
N SER A 9 50.10 49.30 9.10
CA SER A 9 48.67 49.28 8.81
C SER A 9 48.34 49.07 7.33
N SER A 10 47.26 48.29 7.11
CA SER A 10 46.20 48.44 6.08
C SER A 10 46.50 48.07 4.60
N PRO A 11 45.49 47.75 3.75
CA PRO A 11 44.07 48.14 3.85
C PRO A 11 42.96 47.12 3.50
N VAL A 12 41.75 47.62 3.78
CA VAL A 12 40.38 47.13 3.59
C VAL A 12 40.03 47.01 2.09
N LEU A 13 39.27 45.98 1.72
CA LEU A 13 38.63 45.85 0.41
C LEU A 13 37.21 46.45 0.48
N ASP A 14 37.02 47.55 -0.24
CA ASP A 14 35.76 48.28 -0.37
C ASP A 14 34.93 47.75 -1.55
N LYS A 15 33.60 47.77 -1.38
CA LYS A 15 32.59 47.36 -2.36
C LYS A 15 32.28 48.54 -3.28
N SER A 16 32.90 48.65 -4.44
CA SER A 16 32.39 49.56 -5.49
C SER A 16 33.08 49.43 -6.86
N GLU A 17 32.92 48.31 -7.58
CA GLU A 17 33.14 48.31 -9.04
C GLU A 17 32.13 47.41 -9.75
N PHE A 18 30.85 47.76 -9.62
CA PHE A 18 29.82 47.38 -10.59
C PHE A 18 29.71 48.55 -11.58
N VAL A 19 29.88 48.26 -12.87
CA VAL A 19 29.72 49.13 -14.04
C VAL A 19 30.93 50.00 -14.43
N LYS A 20 31.75 49.47 -15.36
CA LYS A 20 32.16 50.14 -16.62
C LYS A 20 33.11 49.22 -17.42
N GLY A 21 32.68 48.78 -18.60
CA GLY A 21 33.52 47.99 -19.50
C GLY A 21 32.77 47.53 -20.74
N THR A 22 32.52 48.46 -21.66
CA THR A 22 31.90 48.22 -22.97
C THR A 22 32.95 47.76 -24.00
N GLN A 23 32.54 46.85 -24.89
CA GLN A 23 33.11 46.44 -26.18
C GLN A 23 34.08 45.24 -26.22
N THR A 24 33.57 44.09 -26.70
CA THR A 24 33.75 43.62 -28.09
C THR A 24 32.96 42.32 -28.30
N LEU A 25 31.91 42.37 -29.14
CA LEU A 25 31.11 41.19 -29.51
C LEU A 25 31.89 40.35 -30.53
N ARG A 26 32.37 39.17 -30.11
CA ARG A 26 32.76 38.08 -31.01
C ARG A 26 31.55 37.17 -31.23
N THR A 27 31.12 37.04 -32.48
CA THR A 27 30.09 36.11 -32.95
C THR A 27 30.57 34.67 -32.72
N PRO A 28 29.81 33.79 -32.05
CA PRO A 28 30.15 32.38 -31.98
C PRO A 28 29.74 31.67 -33.27
N SER A 29 30.67 30.87 -33.80
CA SER A 29 30.43 29.96 -34.94
C SER A 29 29.38 28.92 -34.57
N LEU A 30 28.36 28.74 -35.41
CA LEU A 30 27.37 27.67 -35.30
C LEU A 30 28.02 26.33 -35.67
N ALA A 31 28.57 25.64 -34.68
CA ALA A 31 28.87 24.22 -34.81
C ALA A 31 27.54 23.44 -34.75
N ALA A 32 27.07 22.95 -35.91
CA ALA A 32 25.95 22.04 -35.97
C ALA A 32 26.31 20.72 -35.28
N VAL A 33 25.86 20.54 -34.04
CA VAL A 33 25.92 19.25 -33.35
C VAL A 33 24.93 18.32 -34.04
N ARG A 34 25.44 17.44 -34.91
CA ARG A 34 24.65 16.34 -35.45
C ARG A 34 24.35 15.36 -34.32
N TYR A 35 23.11 15.37 -33.85
CA TYR A 35 22.59 14.35 -32.95
C TYR A 35 22.50 13.03 -33.73
N HIS A 36 23.35 12.07 -33.40
CA HIS A 36 23.19 10.69 -33.85
C HIS A 36 22.30 9.98 -32.83
N PRO A 37 21.06 9.58 -33.18
CA PRO A 37 20.27 8.70 -32.32
C PRO A 37 20.83 7.29 -32.46
N THR A 38 21.90 6.98 -31.73
CA THR A 38 22.31 5.61 -31.43
C THR A 38 21.92 5.28 -30.00
N THR A 39 20.62 5.30 -29.74
CA THR A 39 20.02 4.54 -28.64
C THR A 39 19.15 3.49 -29.29
N ALA A 40 19.74 2.32 -29.55
CA ALA A 40 18.93 1.12 -29.67
C ALA A 40 18.03 1.08 -28.42
N PRO A 41 16.74 0.75 -28.53
CA PRO A 41 15.93 0.52 -27.35
C PRO A 41 16.64 -0.59 -26.58
N SER A 42 17.20 -0.25 -25.41
CA SER A 42 17.58 -1.27 -24.45
C SER A 42 16.25 -1.92 -24.10
N ALA A 43 15.92 -3.03 -24.76
CA ALA A 43 14.85 -3.89 -24.33
C ALA A 43 15.21 -4.26 -22.89
N LEU A 44 14.53 -3.63 -21.93
CA LEU A 44 14.64 -4.01 -20.54
C LEU A 44 14.18 -5.47 -20.49
N VAL A 45 15.15 -6.38 -20.50
CA VAL A 45 14.87 -7.79 -20.25
C VAL A 45 14.58 -7.88 -18.77
N VAL A 46 13.33 -7.63 -18.42
CA VAL A 46 12.78 -8.01 -17.11
C VAL A 46 12.93 -9.51 -17.06
N LYS A 47 13.95 -10.00 -16.34
CA LYS A 47 14.05 -11.43 -16.04
C LYS A 47 12.82 -11.78 -15.23
N ALA A 48 11.94 -12.60 -15.80
CA ALA A 48 10.88 -13.23 -15.04
C ALA A 48 11.54 -13.94 -13.84
N SER A 49 11.12 -13.59 -12.62
CA SER A 49 11.64 -14.24 -11.41
C SER A 49 11.30 -15.74 -11.47
N ALA A 50 12.05 -16.57 -10.74
CA ALA A 50 11.78 -18.01 -10.65
C ALA A 50 10.35 -18.34 -10.13
N TYR A 51 9.64 -17.33 -9.61
CA TYR A 51 8.31 -17.45 -9.03
C TYR A 51 7.19 -16.85 -9.91
N ALA A 52 7.49 -16.33 -11.11
CA ALA A 52 6.51 -15.57 -11.91
C ALA A 52 5.15 -16.29 -12.04
N ASP A 53 5.14 -17.56 -12.46
CA ASP A 53 3.91 -18.35 -12.60
C ASP A 53 3.19 -18.59 -11.25
N GLU A 54 3.95 -18.82 -10.18
CA GLU A 54 3.39 -19.02 -8.83
C GLU A 54 2.76 -17.74 -8.27
N LEU A 55 3.38 -16.58 -8.53
CA LEU A 55 2.87 -15.27 -8.14
C LEU A 55 1.54 -14.99 -8.84
N VAL A 56 1.48 -15.19 -10.16
CA VAL A 56 0.25 -15.01 -10.95
C VAL A 56 -0.85 -15.97 -10.49
N LYS A 57 -0.51 -17.24 -10.24
CA LYS A 57 -1.46 -18.24 -9.72
C LYS A 57 -2.00 -17.84 -8.35
N THR A 58 -1.14 -17.34 -7.46
CA THR A 58 -1.52 -16.89 -6.12
C THR A 58 -2.45 -15.67 -6.21
N ALA A 59 -2.07 -14.66 -6.99
CA ALA A 59 -2.92 -13.47 -7.21
C ALA A 59 -4.30 -13.85 -7.78
N LYS A 60 -4.36 -14.75 -8.77
CA LYS A 60 -5.62 -15.28 -9.35
C LYS A 60 -6.46 -16.03 -8.30
N THR A 61 -5.82 -16.83 -7.44
CA THR A 61 -6.50 -17.61 -6.39
C THR A 61 -7.09 -16.69 -5.32
N VAL A 62 -6.29 -15.75 -4.82
CA VAL A 62 -6.71 -14.80 -3.78
C VAL A 62 -7.80 -13.86 -4.31
N ALA A 63 -7.75 -13.44 -5.57
CA ALA A 63 -8.80 -12.63 -6.19
C ALA A 63 -9.87 -13.46 -6.94
N SER A 64 -10.19 -14.66 -6.42
CA SER A 64 -11.22 -15.51 -7.02
C SER A 64 -12.64 -14.95 -6.80
N PRO A 65 -13.56 -15.09 -7.78
CA PRO A 65 -14.92 -14.56 -7.66
C PRO A 65 -15.66 -15.12 -6.44
N GLY A 66 -16.44 -14.26 -5.78
CA GLY A 66 -17.26 -14.64 -4.62
C GLY A 66 -16.50 -14.83 -3.32
N ARG A 67 -15.17 -14.64 -3.32
CA ARG A 67 -14.33 -14.70 -2.12
C ARG A 67 -13.55 -13.41 -1.87
N GLY A 68 -13.09 -13.21 -0.65
CA GLY A 68 -12.31 -12.05 -0.22
C GLY A 68 -11.14 -12.42 0.70
N ILE A 69 -10.46 -11.38 1.21
CA ILE A 69 -9.34 -11.55 2.14
C ILE A 69 -9.79 -11.24 3.57
N LEU A 70 -9.46 -12.14 4.51
CA LEU A 70 -9.56 -11.88 5.94
C LEU A 70 -8.27 -11.17 6.42
N ALA A 71 -8.37 -9.89 6.77
CA ALA A 71 -7.25 -9.15 7.36
C ALA A 71 -7.21 -9.33 8.88
N MET A 72 -6.41 -10.29 9.36
CA MET A 72 -6.20 -10.58 10.78
C MET A 72 -4.73 -10.34 11.20
N ASP A 73 -4.11 -9.34 10.58
CA ASP A 73 -2.72 -8.93 10.76
C ASP A 73 -2.53 -7.83 11.80
N GLU A 74 -3.45 -7.73 12.77
CA GLU A 74 -3.27 -6.80 13.87
C GLU A 74 -1.99 -7.12 14.64
N SER A 75 -1.13 -6.10 14.80
CA SER A 75 0.01 -6.18 15.69
C SER A 75 -0.43 -6.42 17.13
N ASN A 76 0.47 -6.89 17.99
CA ASN A 76 0.17 -7.14 19.40
C ASN A 76 -0.45 -5.92 20.10
N ALA A 77 0.02 -4.70 19.79
CA ALA A 77 -0.55 -3.46 20.31
C ALA A 77 -1.98 -3.19 19.77
N THR A 78 -2.22 -3.44 18.49
CA THR A 78 -3.53 -3.22 17.86
C THR A 78 -4.55 -4.26 18.34
N CYS A 79 -4.15 -5.53 18.40
CA CYS A 79 -4.95 -6.62 18.94
C CYS A 79 -5.30 -6.36 20.41
N GLY A 80 -4.34 -5.87 21.21
CA GLY A 80 -4.59 -5.48 22.60
C GLY A 80 -5.69 -4.43 22.76
N LYS A 81 -5.75 -3.41 21.90
CA LYS A 81 -6.83 -2.42 21.91
C LYS A 81 -8.20 -3.06 21.62
N ARG A 82 -8.26 -4.03 20.71
CA ARG A 82 -9.50 -4.77 20.40
C ARG A 82 -9.93 -5.65 21.57
N LEU A 83 -8.99 -6.40 22.17
CA LEU A 83 -9.27 -7.24 23.33
C LEU A 83 -9.74 -6.41 24.53
N ALA A 84 -9.10 -5.28 24.79
CA ALA A 84 -9.50 -4.36 25.87
C ALA A 84 -10.93 -3.84 25.69
N SER A 85 -11.37 -3.60 24.45
CA SER A 85 -12.74 -3.12 24.17
C SER A 85 -13.85 -4.11 24.57
N ILE A 86 -13.50 -5.39 24.76
CA ILE A 86 -14.40 -6.45 25.23
C ILE A 86 -14.02 -6.97 26.62
N GLY A 87 -13.16 -6.25 27.35
CA GLY A 87 -12.76 -6.59 28.71
C GLY A 87 -11.75 -7.74 28.83
N LEU A 88 -11.02 -8.08 27.77
CA LEU A 88 -9.97 -9.11 27.80
C LEU A 88 -8.57 -8.49 27.87
N GLU A 89 -7.68 -9.15 28.61
CA GLU A 89 -6.27 -8.78 28.70
C GLU A 89 -5.50 -9.16 27.43
N ASN A 90 -4.49 -8.36 27.07
CA ASN A 90 -3.61 -8.60 25.93
C ASN A 90 -2.51 -9.64 26.22
N THR A 91 -2.91 -10.88 26.48
CA THR A 91 -1.98 -12.00 26.64
C THR A 91 -1.80 -12.77 25.33
N GLU A 92 -0.68 -13.49 25.18
CA GLU A 92 -0.46 -14.34 24.01
C GLU A 92 -1.58 -15.39 23.86
N ALA A 93 -1.96 -16.05 24.95
CA ALA A 93 -3.04 -17.04 24.96
C ALA A 93 -4.37 -16.46 24.44
N ASN A 94 -4.73 -15.23 24.82
CA ASN A 94 -5.95 -14.59 24.33
C ASN A 94 -5.85 -14.24 22.84
N ARG A 95 -4.68 -13.79 22.36
CA ARG A 95 -4.46 -13.54 20.92
C ARG A 95 -4.53 -14.83 20.12
N GLN A 96 -3.90 -15.90 20.60
CA GLN A 96 -3.94 -17.24 20.00
C GLN A 96 -5.37 -17.78 19.96
N ALA A 97 -6.13 -17.70 21.05
CA ALA A 97 -7.52 -18.14 21.12
C ALA A 97 -8.40 -17.35 20.15
N TYR A 98 -8.22 -16.03 20.07
CA TYR A 98 -8.94 -15.18 19.11
C TYR A 98 -8.63 -15.57 17.66
N ARG A 99 -7.36 -15.78 17.30
CA ARG A 99 -6.99 -16.24 15.95
C ARG A 99 -7.50 -17.65 15.66
N THR A 100 -7.46 -18.55 16.64
CA THR A 100 -8.03 -19.90 16.51
C THR A 100 -9.52 -19.84 16.21
N LEU A 101 -10.26 -18.98 16.91
CA LEU A 101 -11.68 -18.77 16.67
C LEU A 101 -11.95 -18.31 15.22
N LEU A 102 -11.13 -17.41 14.69
CA LEU A 102 -11.28 -16.92 13.32
C LEU A 102 -10.99 -18.01 12.29
N VAL A 103 -9.84 -18.69 12.38
CA VAL A 103 -9.42 -19.64 11.35
C VAL A 103 -10.19 -20.95 11.39
N SER A 104 -10.73 -21.34 12.55
CA SER A 104 -11.47 -22.61 12.71
C SER A 104 -12.96 -22.49 12.40
N ALA A 105 -13.43 -21.34 11.92
CA ALA A 105 -14.84 -21.16 11.56
C ALA A 105 -15.26 -22.14 10.44
N PRO A 106 -16.28 -23.00 10.65
CA PRO A 106 -16.69 -23.98 9.65
C PRO A 106 -17.13 -23.32 8.34
N GLY A 107 -16.57 -23.79 7.22
CA GLY A 107 -16.92 -23.29 5.89
C GLY A 107 -16.31 -21.93 5.53
N LEU A 108 -15.37 -21.40 6.32
CA LEU A 108 -14.74 -20.10 6.06
C LEU A 108 -14.17 -19.98 4.65
N GLY A 109 -13.56 -21.04 4.14
CA GLY A 109 -12.95 -21.12 2.80
C GLY A 109 -13.92 -20.91 1.63
N GLN A 110 -15.23 -21.00 1.86
CA GLN A 110 -16.25 -20.69 0.85
C GLN A 110 -16.29 -19.20 0.50
N TYR A 111 -15.90 -18.34 1.45
CA TYR A 111 -15.98 -16.88 1.34
C TYR A 111 -14.62 -16.20 1.44
N ILE A 112 -13.63 -16.88 2.04
CA ILE A 112 -12.28 -16.35 2.21
C ILE A 112 -11.33 -17.13 1.31
N SER A 113 -10.57 -16.41 0.51
CA SER A 113 -9.55 -16.96 -0.39
C SER A 113 -8.13 -16.73 0.14
N GLY A 114 -7.93 -15.73 1.00
CA GLY A 114 -6.66 -15.45 1.65
C GLY A 114 -6.84 -14.87 3.05
N ALA A 115 -5.88 -15.12 3.94
CA ALA A 115 -5.84 -14.52 5.27
C ALA A 115 -4.50 -13.84 5.53
N ILE A 116 -4.51 -12.54 5.86
CA ILE A 116 -3.29 -11.81 6.22
C ILE A 116 -3.02 -12.04 7.71
N LEU A 117 -1.85 -12.59 8.03
CA LEU A 117 -1.40 -12.91 9.37
C LEU A 117 -0.45 -11.84 9.90
N PHE A 118 -0.36 -11.76 11.23
CA PHE A 118 0.77 -11.14 11.91
C PHE A 118 1.85 -12.20 12.15
N GLU A 119 3.11 -11.78 12.31
CA GLU A 119 4.26 -12.69 12.46
C GLU A 119 4.08 -13.69 13.61
N GLU A 120 3.58 -13.24 14.76
CA GLU A 120 3.25 -14.14 15.89
C GLU A 120 2.29 -15.26 15.48
N THR A 121 1.27 -14.94 14.68
CA THR A 121 0.25 -15.91 14.23
C THR A 121 0.79 -16.88 13.17
N LEU A 122 1.72 -16.44 12.31
CA LEU A 122 2.30 -17.28 11.26
C LEU A 122 3.11 -18.46 11.85
N TYR A 123 3.73 -18.27 13.01
CA TYR A 123 4.50 -19.29 13.72
C TYR A 123 3.72 -19.96 14.87
N GLN A 124 2.50 -19.53 15.15
CA GLN A 124 1.67 -20.12 16.22
C GLN A 124 0.91 -21.36 15.75
N SER A 125 0.61 -22.20 16.74
CA SER A 125 -0.44 -23.21 16.64
C SER A 125 -1.77 -22.68 17.15
N THR A 126 -2.87 -23.29 16.70
CA THR A 126 -4.19 -23.17 17.31
C THR A 126 -4.22 -23.74 18.72
N THR A 127 -5.29 -23.48 19.47
CA THR A 127 -5.45 -23.99 20.84
C THR A 127 -5.55 -25.52 20.92
N ASP A 128 -5.89 -26.20 19.82
CA ASP A 128 -5.87 -27.68 19.66
C ASP A 128 -4.53 -28.22 19.14
N GLY A 129 -3.51 -27.37 18.95
CA GLY A 129 -2.13 -27.77 18.65
C GLY A 129 -1.75 -27.85 17.17
N ARG A 130 -2.69 -27.67 16.23
CA ARG A 130 -2.41 -27.62 14.79
C ARG A 130 -1.79 -26.28 14.39
N LYS A 131 -0.96 -26.22 13.36
CA LYS A 131 -0.41 -24.92 12.93
C LYS A 131 -1.53 -24.06 12.33
N MET A 132 -1.55 -22.76 12.63
CA MET A 132 -2.52 -21.82 12.07
C MET A 132 -2.53 -21.85 10.53
N VAL A 133 -1.34 -21.97 9.93
CA VAL A 133 -1.14 -22.07 8.49
C VAL A 133 -1.81 -23.32 7.91
N ASP A 134 -1.66 -24.47 8.56
CA ASP A 134 -2.20 -25.74 8.07
C ASP A 134 -3.75 -25.70 8.07
N VAL A 135 -4.35 -25.13 9.11
CA VAL A 135 -5.81 -24.97 9.22
C VAL A 135 -6.40 -24.09 8.11
N LEU A 136 -5.65 -23.07 7.67
CA LEU A 136 -6.04 -22.21 6.54
C LEU A 136 -5.94 -22.97 5.21
N VAL A 137 -4.82 -23.67 4.99
CA VAL A 137 -4.57 -24.43 3.76
C VAL A 137 -5.59 -25.56 3.57
N GLU A 138 -5.93 -26.29 4.64
CA GLU A 138 -6.98 -27.33 4.64
C GLU A 138 -8.34 -26.79 4.18
N GLN A 139 -8.60 -25.51 4.39
CA GLN A 139 -9.83 -24.82 3.97
C GLN A 139 -9.71 -24.10 2.63
N ASN A 140 -8.62 -24.30 1.88
CA ASN A 140 -8.35 -23.59 0.62
C ASN A 140 -8.23 -22.06 0.78
N ILE A 141 -7.72 -21.62 1.94
CA ILE A 141 -7.39 -20.22 2.23
C ILE A 141 -5.88 -20.06 2.14
N VAL A 142 -5.44 -19.16 1.27
CA VAL A 142 -4.01 -18.86 1.10
C VAL A 142 -3.50 -18.10 2.35
N PRO A 143 -2.42 -18.52 3.00
CA PRO A 143 -1.79 -17.75 4.07
C PRO A 143 -1.00 -16.57 3.49
N GLY A 144 -1.17 -15.39 4.08
CA GLY A 144 -0.39 -14.20 3.78
C GLY A 144 0.17 -13.55 5.02
N ILE A 145 1.13 -12.64 4.86
CA ILE A 145 1.88 -12.07 5.99
C ILE A 145 2.01 -10.55 5.87
N LYS A 146 1.74 -9.83 6.97
CA LYS A 146 2.12 -8.42 7.08
C LYS A 146 3.62 -8.31 7.31
N VAL A 147 4.32 -7.54 6.46
CA VAL A 147 5.79 -7.43 6.51
C VAL A 147 6.31 -6.01 6.77
N ASP A 148 5.41 -5.02 6.77
CA ASP A 148 5.71 -3.65 7.17
C ASP A 148 5.98 -3.53 8.67
N LYS A 149 6.89 -2.62 9.06
CA LYS A 149 7.24 -2.33 10.45
C LYS A 149 6.53 -1.09 10.99
N GLY A 150 5.43 -0.69 10.37
CA GLY A 150 4.61 0.43 10.79
C GLY A 150 5.07 1.79 10.25
N LEU A 151 4.34 2.81 10.69
CA LEU A 151 4.49 4.18 10.23
C LEU A 151 5.34 4.98 11.22
N VAL A 152 6.17 5.88 10.69
CA VAL A 152 6.93 6.86 11.47
C VAL A 152 6.83 8.24 10.81
N PRO A 153 7.08 9.34 11.56
CA PRO A 153 7.07 10.68 10.99
C PRO A 153 8.03 10.82 9.81
N LEU A 154 7.56 11.47 8.74
CA LEU A 154 8.37 11.78 7.57
C LEU A 154 9.08 13.13 7.78
N ALA A 155 10.39 13.09 7.92
CA ALA A 155 11.20 14.29 8.11
C ALA A 155 11.09 15.23 6.89
N GLY A 156 10.94 16.53 7.15
CA GLY A 156 10.78 17.53 6.09
C GLY A 156 9.41 17.55 5.42
N SER A 157 8.43 16.83 5.98
CA SER A 157 7.03 16.87 5.54
C SER A 157 6.14 17.69 6.50
N ASN A 158 4.87 17.85 6.14
CA ASN A 158 3.88 18.55 6.95
C ASN A 158 3.13 17.57 7.86
N ASP A 159 3.81 17.06 8.90
CA ASP A 159 3.27 16.02 9.79
C ASP A 159 2.72 14.78 9.05
N GLU A 160 3.37 14.43 7.94
CA GLU A 160 3.06 13.22 7.20
C GLU A 160 3.91 12.05 7.72
N SER A 161 3.59 10.83 7.29
CA SER A 161 4.26 9.62 7.75
C SER A 161 4.79 8.82 6.57
N TRP A 162 5.81 8.01 6.82
CA TRP A 162 6.27 6.97 5.89
C TRP A 162 6.36 5.63 6.59
N CYS A 163 6.44 4.55 5.82
CA CYS A 163 6.39 3.20 6.35
C CYS A 163 7.78 2.53 6.31
N GLN A 164 8.17 1.94 7.43
CA GLN A 164 9.47 1.27 7.57
C GLN A 164 9.37 -0.24 7.29
N GLY A 165 10.53 -0.88 7.08
CA GLY A 165 10.64 -2.34 7.05
C GLY A 165 11.45 -2.93 5.90
N LEU A 166 12.02 -2.10 5.01
CA LEU A 166 12.79 -2.59 3.86
C LEU A 166 14.09 -3.29 4.29
N ASP A 167 14.70 -2.84 5.38
CA ASP A 167 15.91 -3.46 5.93
C ASP A 167 15.64 -4.91 6.34
N GLY A 168 16.42 -5.82 5.76
CA GLY A 168 16.28 -7.27 5.96
C GLY A 168 14.99 -7.87 5.41
N LEU A 169 14.21 -7.14 4.59
CA LEU A 169 12.93 -7.62 4.07
C LEU A 169 13.09 -8.92 3.27
N ALA A 170 14.08 -9.00 2.38
CA ALA A 170 14.33 -10.17 1.54
C ALA A 170 14.49 -11.46 2.37
N SER A 171 15.33 -11.42 3.41
CA SER A 171 15.55 -12.55 4.31
C SER A 171 14.27 -12.94 5.06
N ARG A 172 13.48 -11.95 5.51
CA ARG A 172 12.19 -12.23 6.17
C ARG A 172 11.18 -12.84 5.21
N THR A 173 11.03 -12.30 4.00
CA THR A 173 10.09 -12.82 3.01
C THR A 173 10.45 -14.25 2.58
N ALA A 174 11.74 -14.57 2.44
CA ALA A 174 12.18 -15.94 2.18
C ALA A 174 11.82 -16.89 3.34
N ALA A 175 12.01 -16.46 4.60
CA ALA A 175 11.63 -17.25 5.78
C ALA A 175 10.11 -17.44 5.87
N TYR A 176 9.32 -16.40 5.58
CA TYR A 176 7.85 -16.50 5.59
C TYR A 176 7.32 -17.41 4.48
N TYR A 177 7.96 -17.40 3.31
CA TYR A 177 7.64 -18.32 2.22
C TYR A 177 7.84 -19.79 2.66
N GLN A 178 8.96 -20.09 3.33
CA GLN A 178 9.24 -21.42 3.90
C GLN A 178 8.22 -21.83 4.97
N GLN A 179 7.69 -20.86 5.73
CA GLN A 179 6.66 -21.08 6.73
C GLN A 179 5.24 -21.25 6.14
N GLY A 180 5.07 -21.08 4.82
CA GLY A 180 3.82 -21.33 4.11
C GLY A 180 3.05 -20.08 3.66
N ALA A 181 3.57 -18.88 3.91
CA ALA A 181 2.99 -17.67 3.31
C ALA A 181 3.19 -17.68 1.79
N ARG A 182 2.21 -17.17 1.05
CA ARG A 182 2.28 -17.02 -0.43
C ARG A 182 1.98 -15.61 -0.93
N PHE A 183 1.48 -14.75 -0.06
CA PHE A 183 1.38 -13.33 -0.33
C PHE A 183 1.82 -12.52 0.88
N ALA A 184 2.22 -11.27 0.64
CA ALA A 184 2.60 -10.33 1.67
C ALA A 184 1.69 -9.11 1.63
N LYS A 185 1.70 -8.31 2.68
CA LYS A 185 0.99 -7.03 2.74
C LYS A 185 1.88 -5.95 3.32
N TRP A 186 1.88 -4.79 2.66
CA TRP A 186 2.55 -3.58 3.13
C TRP A 186 1.62 -2.39 3.06
N ARG A 187 1.39 -1.76 4.22
CA ARG A 187 0.55 -0.57 4.34
C ARG A 187 1.40 0.69 4.46
N THR A 188 1.24 1.60 3.50
CA THR A 188 1.66 3.00 3.67
C THR A 188 0.43 3.90 3.76
N VAL A 189 0.60 5.14 4.24
CA VAL A 189 -0.50 6.11 4.32
C VAL A 189 -0.14 7.40 3.62
N VAL A 190 -1.16 8.04 3.06
CA VAL A 190 -1.10 9.39 2.51
C VAL A 190 -2.23 10.20 3.12
N SER A 191 -1.91 11.38 3.67
CA SER A 191 -2.86 12.24 4.37
C SER A 191 -3.37 13.36 3.46
N ILE A 192 -4.68 13.65 3.50
CA ILE A 192 -5.29 14.80 2.83
C ILE A 192 -5.30 16.05 3.72
N PRO A 193 -5.65 16.00 5.02
CA PRO A 193 -5.70 17.21 5.87
C PRO A 193 -4.41 18.02 5.86
N ASN A 194 -3.28 17.32 5.90
CA ASN A 194 -1.96 17.93 5.99
C ASN A 194 -1.20 17.88 4.66
N GLY A 195 -1.85 17.48 3.55
CA GLY A 195 -1.19 17.29 2.27
C GLY A 195 -2.11 16.75 1.14
N PRO A 196 -1.64 15.82 0.30
CA PRO A 196 -0.33 15.20 0.38
C PRO A 196 0.76 16.03 -0.28
N SER A 197 1.90 16.18 0.39
CA SER A 197 3.08 16.78 -0.22
C SER A 197 3.64 15.89 -1.32
N ALA A 198 4.34 16.47 -2.29
CA ALA A 198 5.02 15.68 -3.32
C ALA A 198 6.05 14.70 -2.72
N LEU A 199 6.66 15.06 -1.58
CA LEU A 199 7.58 14.21 -0.85
C LEU A 199 6.88 12.95 -0.31
N ALA A 200 5.74 13.11 0.35
CA ALA A 200 5.00 11.99 0.94
C ALA A 200 4.42 11.06 -0.13
N VAL A 201 3.90 11.59 -1.24
CA VAL A 201 3.42 10.75 -2.35
C VAL A 201 4.56 9.94 -2.96
N LYS A 202 5.69 10.59 -3.25
CA LYS A 202 6.88 9.92 -3.79
C LYS A 202 7.42 8.86 -2.84
N GLU A 203 7.54 9.15 -1.55
CA GLU A 203 8.03 8.21 -0.55
C GLU A 203 7.11 7.00 -0.42
N ALA A 204 5.79 7.22 -0.35
CA ALA A 204 4.80 6.15 -0.33
C ALA A 204 4.91 5.25 -1.57
N ALA A 205 5.00 5.85 -2.76
CA ALA A 205 5.09 5.11 -4.02
C ALA A 205 6.42 4.35 -4.17
N TRP A 206 7.54 5.00 -3.86
CA TRP A 206 8.87 4.38 -3.94
C TRP A 206 9.03 3.23 -2.93
N GLY A 207 8.57 3.42 -1.69
CA GLY A 207 8.59 2.39 -0.65
C GLY A 207 7.78 1.16 -1.05
N LEU A 208 6.57 1.35 -1.58
CA LEU A 208 5.71 0.27 -2.07
C LEU A 208 6.33 -0.46 -3.26
N ALA A 209 6.95 0.25 -4.20
CA ALA A 209 7.60 -0.37 -5.36
C ALA A 209 8.77 -1.26 -4.96
N ARG A 210 9.64 -0.76 -4.05
CA ARG A 210 10.77 -1.53 -3.49
C ARG A 210 10.28 -2.76 -2.74
N TYR A 211 9.24 -2.60 -1.91
CA TYR A 211 8.59 -3.71 -1.20
C TYR A 211 8.08 -4.78 -2.18
N ALA A 212 7.34 -4.37 -3.22
CA ALA A 212 6.72 -5.29 -4.16
C ALA A 212 7.76 -6.12 -4.92
N ALA A 213 8.81 -5.48 -5.42
CA ALA A 213 9.92 -6.16 -6.11
C ALA A 213 10.60 -7.20 -5.20
N ILE A 214 10.94 -6.81 -3.96
CA ILE A 214 11.58 -7.72 -2.98
C ILE A 214 10.66 -8.91 -2.67
N CYS A 215 9.35 -8.71 -2.52
CA CYS A 215 8.42 -9.81 -2.30
C CYS A 215 8.36 -10.79 -3.47
N GLN A 216 8.31 -10.28 -4.71
CA GLN A 216 8.28 -11.12 -5.91
C GLN A 216 9.56 -11.93 -6.11
N ASP A 217 10.72 -11.35 -5.78
CA ASP A 217 12.01 -12.06 -5.81
C ASP A 217 12.09 -13.20 -4.78
N ASN A 218 11.24 -13.17 -3.75
CA ASN A 218 11.19 -14.15 -2.67
C ASN A 218 9.90 -14.98 -2.66
N GLY A 219 9.16 -15.01 -3.77
CA GLY A 219 8.01 -15.91 -3.96
C GLY A 219 6.71 -15.49 -3.27
N LEU A 220 6.61 -14.23 -2.82
CA LEU A 220 5.38 -13.70 -2.21
C LEU A 220 4.70 -12.71 -3.14
N THR A 221 3.41 -12.93 -3.43
CA THR A 221 2.55 -11.96 -4.13
C THR A 221 2.36 -10.72 -3.26
N PRO A 222 2.80 -9.50 -3.67
CA PRO A 222 2.63 -8.32 -2.84
C PRO A 222 1.20 -7.75 -2.92
N ILE A 223 0.59 -7.53 -1.76
CA ILE A 223 -0.54 -6.61 -1.59
C ILE A 223 0.01 -5.22 -1.36
N VAL A 224 -0.19 -4.36 -2.35
CA VAL A 224 0.23 -2.96 -2.37
C VAL A 224 -0.90 -2.11 -1.78
N GLU A 225 -0.73 -1.58 -0.56
CA GLU A 225 -1.76 -0.79 0.15
C GLU A 225 -1.36 0.69 0.30
N PRO A 226 -1.61 1.53 -0.74
CA PRO A 226 -1.48 2.99 -0.66
C PRO A 226 -2.76 3.58 -0.04
N GLU A 227 -2.88 3.49 1.29
CA GLU A 227 -4.08 3.96 1.99
C GLU A 227 -4.12 5.48 2.04
N ILE A 228 -5.19 6.06 1.49
CA ILE A 228 -5.48 7.48 1.63
C ILE A 228 -6.35 7.63 2.86
N LEU A 229 -5.87 8.42 3.83
CA LEU A 229 -6.59 8.66 5.06
C LEU A 229 -7.85 9.48 4.79
N LEU A 230 -8.94 9.07 5.42
CA LEU A 230 -10.25 9.68 5.28
C LEU A 230 -10.50 10.77 6.34
N ASP A 231 -9.48 11.21 7.05
CA ASP A 231 -9.57 12.28 8.04
C ASP A 231 -9.68 13.64 7.33
N GLY A 232 -10.33 14.62 7.96
CA GLY A 232 -10.50 15.98 7.45
C GLY A 232 -11.92 16.35 7.01
N GLU A 233 -12.05 17.49 6.33
CA GLU A 233 -13.34 18.09 5.91
C GLU A 233 -13.50 18.19 4.38
N HIS A 234 -12.73 17.41 3.62
CA HIS A 234 -12.68 17.51 2.16
C HIS A 234 -13.87 16.82 1.46
N GLY A 235 -14.20 17.28 0.24
CA GLY A 235 -15.20 16.65 -0.64
C GLY A 235 -14.69 15.36 -1.30
N ILE A 236 -15.61 14.58 -1.89
CA ILE A 236 -15.27 13.33 -2.59
C ILE A 236 -14.38 13.59 -3.82
N GLU A 237 -14.54 14.74 -4.45
CA GLU A 237 -13.75 15.20 -5.59
C GLU A 237 -12.28 15.34 -5.22
N ARG A 238 -12.00 15.88 -4.02
CA ARG A 238 -10.63 16.00 -3.51
C ARG A 238 -10.04 14.63 -3.17
N THR A 239 -10.83 13.73 -2.58
CA THR A 239 -10.41 12.34 -2.36
C THR A 239 -10.05 11.66 -3.67
N PHE A 240 -10.86 11.85 -4.72
CA PHE A 240 -10.63 11.28 -6.04
C PHE A 240 -9.36 11.85 -6.70
N GLU A 241 -9.17 13.17 -6.67
CA GLU A 241 -7.97 13.83 -7.21
C GLU A 241 -6.69 13.29 -6.56
N VAL A 242 -6.69 13.20 -5.22
CA VAL A 242 -5.55 12.67 -4.46
C VAL A 242 -5.34 11.19 -4.76
N ALA A 243 -6.42 10.40 -4.84
CA ALA A 243 -6.34 8.99 -5.18
C ALA A 243 -5.74 8.74 -6.56
N LEU A 244 -6.21 9.47 -7.57
CA LEU A 244 -5.69 9.37 -8.92
C LEU A 244 -4.19 9.67 -8.95
N LYS A 245 -3.77 10.77 -8.31
CA LYS A 245 -2.35 11.18 -8.24
C LYS A 245 -1.49 10.12 -7.56
N VAL A 246 -1.89 9.68 -6.36
CA VAL A 246 -1.11 8.73 -5.56
C VAL A 246 -1.01 7.38 -6.27
N TRP A 247 -2.12 6.86 -6.79
CA TRP A 247 -2.12 5.54 -7.42
C TRP A 247 -1.35 5.56 -8.75
N ALA A 248 -1.44 6.64 -9.54
CA ALA A 248 -0.63 6.79 -10.74
C ALA A 248 0.87 6.76 -10.43
N GLU A 249 1.30 7.47 -9.38
CA GLU A 249 2.71 7.50 -8.97
C GLU A 249 3.19 6.15 -8.41
N VAL A 250 2.32 5.43 -7.69
CA VAL A 250 2.59 4.05 -7.24
C VAL A 250 2.83 3.11 -8.44
N PHE A 251 1.95 3.10 -9.44
CA PHE A 251 2.14 2.26 -10.63
C PHE A 251 3.37 2.66 -11.44
N TYR A 252 3.65 3.97 -11.57
CA TYR A 252 4.86 4.47 -12.20
C TYR A 252 6.12 3.89 -11.55
N TYR A 253 6.27 4.04 -10.23
CA TYR A 253 7.47 3.54 -9.56
C TYR A 253 7.53 2.02 -9.46
N MET A 254 6.39 1.31 -9.43
CA MET A 254 6.40 -0.15 -9.56
C MET A 254 6.93 -0.60 -10.93
N ALA A 255 6.57 0.09 -12.02
CA ALA A 255 7.14 -0.18 -13.34
C ALA A 255 8.66 0.09 -13.36
N GLU A 256 9.11 1.20 -12.78
CA GLU A 256 10.55 1.53 -12.66
C GLU A 256 11.34 0.51 -11.82
N ASN A 257 10.67 -0.21 -10.90
CA ASN A 257 11.26 -1.29 -10.11
C ASN A 257 11.05 -2.68 -10.74
N ASN A 258 10.58 -2.75 -11.98
CA ASN A 258 10.33 -3.99 -12.73
C ASN A 258 9.37 -4.97 -12.03
N VAL A 259 8.36 -4.46 -11.33
CA VAL A 259 7.34 -5.28 -10.66
C VAL A 259 6.44 -5.95 -11.72
N LEU A 260 6.25 -7.26 -11.60
CA LEU A 260 5.32 -8.03 -12.42
C LEU A 260 3.88 -7.74 -12.00
N PHE A 261 3.12 -6.98 -12.77
CA PHE A 261 1.77 -6.54 -12.38
C PHE A 261 0.75 -7.69 -12.30
N GLU A 262 0.89 -8.72 -13.11
CA GLU A 262 -0.01 -9.89 -13.10
C GLU A 262 0.10 -10.67 -11.77
N GLY A 263 1.23 -10.50 -11.07
CA GLY A 263 1.54 -11.08 -9.78
C GLY A 263 1.40 -10.11 -8.60
N ILE A 264 0.59 -9.04 -8.71
CA ILE A 264 0.26 -8.16 -7.57
C ILE A 264 -1.23 -8.14 -7.23
N LEU A 265 -1.54 -7.65 -6.04
CA LEU A 265 -2.87 -7.24 -5.62
C LEU A 265 -2.82 -5.78 -5.14
N LEU A 266 -3.76 -4.94 -5.56
CA LEU A 266 -3.89 -3.57 -5.03
C LEU A 266 -4.94 -3.54 -3.92
N LYS A 267 -4.62 -2.89 -2.80
CA LYS A 267 -5.54 -2.65 -1.68
C LYS A 267 -5.67 -1.13 -1.43
N PRO A 268 -6.45 -0.41 -2.26
CA PRO A 268 -6.60 1.03 -2.10
C PRO A 268 -7.71 1.37 -1.09
N SER A 269 -7.75 2.63 -0.66
CA SER A 269 -8.96 3.18 -0.01
C SER A 269 -10.09 3.33 -1.01
N MET A 270 -11.32 3.04 -0.61
CA MET A 270 -12.49 3.47 -1.38
C MET A 270 -12.64 5.01 -1.34
N GLY A 271 -13.00 5.62 -2.46
CA GLY A 271 -13.26 7.07 -2.54
C GLY A 271 -14.54 7.44 -1.77
N HIS A 272 -14.39 8.14 -0.65
CA HIS A 272 -15.49 8.62 0.18
C HIS A 272 -15.25 10.05 0.63
N SER A 273 -16.31 10.86 0.75
CA SER A 273 -16.20 12.14 1.45
C SER A 273 -16.31 11.93 2.97
N PRO A 274 -15.35 12.44 3.76
CA PRO A 274 -15.49 12.53 5.22
C PRO A 274 -16.74 13.30 5.66
N ALA A 275 -17.21 14.29 4.87
CA ALA A 275 -18.39 15.10 5.20
C ALA A 275 -19.68 14.26 5.27
N SER A 276 -19.76 13.16 4.53
CA SER A 276 -20.89 12.24 4.54
C SER A 276 -21.02 11.44 5.86
N ARG A 277 -19.99 11.45 6.73
CA ARG A 277 -20.06 10.83 8.07
C ARG A 277 -20.78 11.69 9.11
N ARG A 278 -21.11 12.96 8.83
CA ARG A 278 -21.85 13.85 9.75
C ARG A 278 -23.38 13.75 9.63
N VAL A 279 -23.92 12.71 9.01
CA VAL A 279 -25.37 12.44 9.08
C VAL A 279 -25.64 11.70 10.39
N HIS A 280 -26.11 12.42 11.42
CA HIS A 280 -26.60 11.82 12.65
C HIS A 280 -27.66 10.73 12.34
N PRO A 281 -27.71 9.61 13.09
CA PRO A 281 -28.82 8.68 12.95
C PRO A 281 -30.10 9.40 13.38
N GLN A 282 -30.98 9.71 12.43
CA GLN A 282 -32.35 10.09 12.74
C GLN A 282 -33.02 8.91 13.45
N ALA A 283 -33.75 9.20 14.53
CA ALA A 283 -34.49 8.19 15.27
C ALA A 283 -35.38 7.39 14.30
N PRO A 284 -35.44 6.05 14.42
CA PRO A 284 -36.26 5.25 13.53
C PRO A 284 -37.75 5.63 13.74
N PRO A 285 -38.55 5.72 12.66
CA PRO A 285 -39.98 5.89 12.78
C PRO A 285 -40.61 4.71 13.54
N PRO A 286 -41.76 4.91 14.23
CA PRO A 286 -42.38 3.88 15.05
C PRO A 286 -42.70 2.63 14.21
N GLN A 287 -42.28 1.47 14.71
CA GLN A 287 -42.41 0.18 14.02
C GLN A 287 -43.85 -0.34 14.10
N ASP A 288 -44.40 -0.70 12.95
CA ASP A 288 -45.64 -1.46 12.81
C ASP A 288 -45.44 -2.90 13.34
N PRO A 289 -46.27 -3.38 14.29
CA PRO A 289 -46.11 -4.69 14.93
C PRO A 289 -46.25 -5.91 14.01
N ALA A 290 -46.62 -5.73 12.72
CA ALA A 290 -46.77 -6.84 11.77
C ALA A 290 -45.43 -7.37 11.17
N CYS A 291 -44.30 -6.67 11.32
CA CYS A 291 -43.03 -7.08 10.70
C CYS A 291 -42.11 -7.90 11.63
N ARG A 292 -42.66 -8.94 12.28
CA ARG A 292 -41.89 -9.94 13.05
C ARG A 292 -41.90 -11.30 12.33
N SER A 293 -41.27 -11.39 11.17
CA SER A 293 -40.75 -12.66 10.64
C SER A 293 -40.03 -12.42 9.30
N ARG A 294 -38.73 -12.17 9.36
CA ARG A 294 -37.73 -12.49 8.31
C ARG A 294 -36.40 -11.84 8.70
N ASN A 295 -35.50 -12.65 9.27
CA ASN A 295 -34.08 -12.31 9.39
C ASN A 295 -33.46 -12.36 7.99
N HIS A 296 -33.42 -11.23 7.30
CA HIS A 296 -32.55 -11.01 6.15
C HIS A 296 -31.51 -9.96 6.51
N VAL A 297 -30.27 -10.43 6.65
CA VAL A 297 -29.07 -9.59 6.68
C VAL A 297 -29.02 -8.83 5.35
N LEU A 298 -29.08 -7.50 5.42
CA LEU A 298 -28.98 -6.63 4.25
C LEU A 298 -27.55 -6.68 3.72
N VAL A 299 -27.33 -7.47 2.68
CA VAL A 299 -26.14 -7.41 1.83
C VAL A 299 -26.65 -7.25 0.40
N TRP A 300 -26.62 -6.04 -0.16
CA TRP A 300 -26.33 -5.81 -1.59
C TRP A 300 -26.39 -4.34 -2.06
N TRP A 301 -25.54 -4.09 -3.06
CA TRP A 301 -25.75 -3.21 -4.23
C TRP A 301 -25.36 -1.73 -4.22
N ALA A 302 -24.11 -1.47 -4.60
CA ALA A 302 -23.71 -0.38 -5.49
C ALA A 302 -22.46 -0.91 -6.21
N ILE A 303 -22.43 -1.23 -7.50
CA ILE A 303 -22.61 -0.38 -8.67
C ILE A 303 -23.00 -1.31 -9.83
N ARG A 304 -24.24 -1.23 -10.32
CA ARG A 304 -24.58 -1.52 -11.72
C ARG A 304 -25.36 -0.33 -12.24
N GLY A 305 -24.61 0.65 -12.75
CA GLY A 305 -25.20 1.64 -13.64
C GLY A 305 -25.81 0.90 -14.82
N ARG A 306 -27.06 1.21 -15.14
CA ARG A 306 -27.72 0.73 -16.36
C ARG A 306 -26.92 1.25 -17.56
N SER A 307 -26.22 0.38 -18.27
CA SER A 307 -25.78 0.65 -19.63
C SER A 307 -26.78 0.01 -20.60
N ASN A 308 -27.25 0.80 -21.56
CA ASN A 308 -27.92 0.29 -22.76
C ASN A 308 -27.04 -0.80 -23.42
N PRO A 309 -27.63 -1.81 -24.08
CA PRO A 309 -26.85 -2.79 -24.81
C PRO A 309 -26.26 -2.12 -26.05
N GLU A 310 -24.98 -1.76 -26.00
CA GLU A 310 -24.18 -1.59 -27.22
C GLU A 310 -23.88 -2.99 -27.80
N PRO A 311 -23.82 -3.13 -29.14
CA PRO A 311 -23.54 -4.41 -29.78
C PRO A 311 -22.17 -4.94 -29.33
N GLU A 312 -22.13 -6.19 -28.88
CA GLU A 312 -20.92 -6.92 -28.54
C GLU A 312 -19.91 -6.84 -29.69
N ARG A 313 -18.81 -6.14 -29.47
CA ARG A 313 -17.62 -6.25 -30.30
C ARG A 313 -16.91 -7.53 -29.90
N ASP A 314 -16.69 -8.39 -30.88
CA ASP A 314 -16.00 -9.68 -30.80
C ASP A 314 -14.47 -9.50 -30.61
N GLU A 315 -14.07 -8.53 -29.77
CA GLU A 315 -12.68 -8.32 -29.39
C GLU A 315 -12.39 -9.09 -28.11
N PRO A 316 -11.24 -9.80 -28.01
CA PRO A 316 -10.86 -10.46 -26.78
C PRO A 316 -10.75 -9.42 -25.65
N VAL A 317 -11.53 -9.59 -24.58
CA VAL A 317 -11.42 -8.76 -23.39
C VAL A 317 -9.97 -8.87 -22.88
N PRO A 318 -9.19 -7.77 -22.84
CA PRO A 318 -7.81 -7.83 -22.43
C PRO A 318 -7.72 -8.35 -20.98
N GLU A 319 -6.81 -9.30 -20.72
CA GLU A 319 -6.56 -9.71 -19.34
C GLU A 319 -6.11 -8.49 -18.51
N PRO A 320 -6.68 -8.28 -17.31
CA PRO A 320 -6.34 -7.12 -16.51
C PRO A 320 -4.88 -7.20 -16.03
N MET A 321 -4.11 -6.13 -16.24
CA MET A 321 -2.69 -6.08 -15.88
C MET A 321 -2.45 -6.25 -14.37
N ALA A 322 -3.39 -5.83 -13.52
CA ALA A 322 -3.35 -6.02 -12.08
C ALA A 322 -4.76 -6.25 -11.52
N ARG A 323 -4.85 -6.93 -10.39
CA ARG A 323 -6.13 -7.21 -9.72
C ARG A 323 -6.32 -6.27 -8.55
N VAL A 324 -7.42 -5.53 -8.58
CA VAL A 324 -7.80 -4.59 -7.50
C VAL A 324 -8.71 -5.31 -6.52
N LEU A 325 -8.32 -5.32 -5.25
CA LEU A 325 -9.12 -5.78 -4.14
C LEU A 325 -9.52 -4.58 -3.29
N LEU A 326 -10.79 -4.18 -3.39
CA LEU A 326 -11.37 -3.21 -2.47
C LEU A 326 -11.64 -3.90 -1.15
N LEU A 327 -10.71 -3.76 -0.21
CA LEU A 327 -10.81 -4.29 1.15
C LEU A 327 -10.92 -3.10 2.11
N ARG A 328 -12.12 -2.53 2.19
CA ARG A 328 -12.66 -1.71 3.30
C ARG A 328 -13.87 -0.96 2.81
#